data_AF-A0A0F8Q015-F1
#
_entry.id   AF-A0A0F8Q015-F1
#
_cell.length_a   1.000
_cell.length_b   1.000
_cell.length_c   1.000
_cell.angle_alpha   90.00
_cell.angle_beta   90.00
_cell.angle_gamma   90.00
#
_symmetry.space_group_name_H-M   'P 1'
#
loop_
_entity.id
_entity.type
_entity.pdbx_description
1 polymer ?
#
loop_
_entity_poly.entity_id
_entity_poly.type
_entity_poly.pdbx_seq_one_letter_code
_entity_poly.pdbx_strand_id
1 'polypeptide(L)'
;MKRVSVRLTPEADEAYEYLISKASDSKQEETILNAFHQKIELIKNDVHYGNPVAKRLIPSEYKTKSAVLRIRSMKTHSRVKPQGKKGSLFGL
;
A
#
# COMPACT_ATOMS: atom_id res chain seq x y z
N MET A 1 12.48 9.82 12.65
CA MET A 1 11.60 8.92 11.86
C MET A 1 10.33 9.68 11.47
N LYS A 2 9.76 9.46 10.28
CA LYS A 2 8.50 10.12 9.89
C LYS A 2 7.34 9.46 10.64
N ARG A 3 6.48 10.26 11.27
CA ARG A 3 5.28 9.76 11.94
C ARG A 3 4.25 9.36 10.88
N VAL A 4 3.96 8.07 10.77
CA VAL A 4 2.95 7.52 9.86
C VAL A 4 1.67 7.28 10.67
N SER A 5 0.55 7.85 10.22
CA SER A 5 -0.77 7.57 10.78
C SER A 5 -1.59 6.77 9.78
N VAL A 6 -2.27 5.74 10.28
CA VAL A 6 -3.22 4.94 9.52
C VAL A 6 -4.61 5.47 9.83
N ARG A 7 -5.41 5.72 8.79
CA ARG A 7 -6.81 6.15 8.92
C ARG A 7 -7.68 5.19 8.14
N LEU A 8 -8.79 4.78 8.74
CA LEU A 8 -9.79 3.93 8.11
C LEU A 8 -10.79 4.78 7.33
N THR A 9 -11.37 4.21 6.29
CA THR A 9 -12.58 4.77 5.66
C THR A 9 -13.77 4.55 6.58
N PRO A 10 -14.86 5.34 6.47
CA PRO A 10 -16.04 5.16 7.33
C PRO A 10 -16.57 3.71 7.31
N GLU A 11 -16.70 3.13 6.12
CA GLU A 11 -17.13 1.74 5.94
C GLU A 11 -16.21 0.72 6.66
N ALA A 12 -14.91 0.97 6.67
CA ALA A 12 -13.94 0.11 7.34
C ALA A 12 -13.92 0.34 8.86
N ASP A 13 -14.22 1.56 9.30
CA ASP A 13 -14.33 1.93 10.71
C ASP A 13 -15.55 1.22 11.34
N GLU A 14 -16.68 1.20 10.64
CA GLU A 14 -17.89 0.45 11.07
C GLU A 14 -17.59 -1.05 11.23
N ALA A 15 -16.89 -1.66 10.27
CA ALA A 15 -16.49 -3.05 10.36
C ALA A 15 -15.49 -3.30 11.50
N TYR A 16 -14.60 -2.34 11.76
CA TYR A 16 -13.64 -2.41 12.86
C TYR A 16 -14.31 -2.32 14.23
N GLU A 17 -15.26 -1.40 14.41
CA GLU A 17 -16.05 -1.28 15.65
C GLU A 17 -16.88 -2.54 15.91
N TYR A 18 -17.50 -3.11 14.86
CA TYR A 18 -18.17 -4.40 14.97
C TYR A 18 -17.21 -5.49 15.45
N LEU A 19 -16.02 -5.58 14.86
CA LEU A 19 -15.01 -6.56 15.24
C LEU A 19 -14.56 -6.40 16.71
N ILE A 20 -14.33 -5.16 17.18
CA ILE A 20 -14.01 -4.88 18.58
C ILE A 20 -15.14 -5.37 19.50
N SER A 21 -16.39 -5.06 19.15
CA SER A 21 -17.54 -5.44 19.97
C SER A 21 -17.72 -6.95 20.13
N LYS A 22 -17.21 -7.74 19.17
CA LYS A 22 -17.30 -9.20 19.16
C LYS A 22 -16.06 -9.92 19.67
N ALA A 23 -14.92 -9.24 19.70
CA ALA A 23 -13.65 -9.83 20.10
C ALA A 23 -13.66 -10.33 21.56
N SER A 24 -14.43 -9.71 22.46
CA SER A 24 -14.56 -10.18 23.86
C SER A 24 -15.24 -11.55 23.97
N ASP A 25 -16.14 -11.85 23.04
CA ASP A 25 -17.06 -12.99 23.13
C ASP A 25 -16.61 -14.15 22.24
N SER A 26 -15.68 -13.91 21.32
CA SER A 26 -15.20 -14.93 20.39
C SER A 26 -13.71 -14.82 20.11
N LYS A 27 -13.05 -15.97 20.30
CA LYS A 27 -11.62 -16.16 20.06
C LYS A 27 -11.22 -15.96 18.60
N GLN A 28 -12.12 -16.26 17.65
CA GLN A 28 -11.84 -16.07 16.24
C GLN A 28 -11.71 -14.58 15.91
N GLU A 29 -12.67 -13.78 16.37
CA GLU A 29 -12.73 -12.33 16.21
C GLU A 29 -11.57 -11.66 16.94
N GLU A 30 -11.24 -12.10 18.14
CA GLU A 30 -10.03 -11.66 18.86
C GLU A 30 -8.76 -11.90 18.04
N THR A 31 -8.63 -13.08 17.43
CA THR A 31 -7.47 -13.42 16.59
C THR A 31 -7.40 -12.51 15.36
N ILE A 32 -8.53 -12.20 14.73
CA ILE A 32 -8.60 -11.29 13.59
C ILE A 32 -8.21 -9.86 14.00
N LEU A 33 -8.71 -9.39 15.14
CA LEU A 33 -8.40 -8.06 15.69
C LEU A 33 -6.90 -7.91 15.98
N ASN A 34 -6.31 -8.93 16.60
CA ASN A 34 -4.88 -8.96 16.88
C ASN A 34 -4.03 -8.94 15.59
N ALA A 35 -4.41 -9.74 14.59
CA ALA A 35 -3.74 -9.75 13.29
C ALA A 35 -3.86 -8.39 12.57
N PHE A 36 -5.00 -7.71 12.73
CA PHE A 36 -5.22 -6.37 12.20
C PHE A 36 -4.29 -5.33 12.85
N HIS A 37 -4.18 -5.34 14.19
CA HIS A 37 -3.24 -4.45 14.91
C HIS A 37 -1.79 -4.70 14.51
N GLN A 38 -1.38 -5.97 14.40
CA GLN A 38 -0.04 -6.34 13.93
C GLN A 38 0.25 -5.77 12.52
N LYS A 39 -0.70 -5.86 11.59
CA LYS A 39 -0.54 -5.27 10.26
C LYS A 39 -0.37 -3.74 10.30
N ILE A 40 -1.08 -3.04 11.19
CA ILE A 40 -0.94 -1.59 11.35
C ILE A 40 0.48 -1.24 11.80
N GLU A 41 1.07 -2.00 12.73
CA GLU A 41 2.44 -1.78 13.19
C GLU A 41 3.46 -1.97 12.07
N LEU A 42 3.30 -3.01 11.26
CA LEU A 42 4.16 -3.26 10.10
C LEU A 42 4.11 -2.10 9.10
N ILE A 43 2.93 -1.55 8.81
CA ILE A 43 2.76 -0.39 7.92
C ILE A 43 3.35 0.90 8.53
N LYS A 44 3.25 1.07 9.85
CA LYS A 44 3.86 2.23 10.54
C LYS A 44 5.38 2.18 10.49
N ASN A 45 5.96 0.99 10.58
CA ASN A 45 7.40 0.76 10.50
C ASN A 45 7.93 0.87 9.06
N ASP A 46 7.16 0.37 8.08
CA ASP A 46 7.48 0.46 6.66
C ASP A 46 6.25 0.83 5.81
N VAL A 47 6.26 2.04 5.26
CA VAL A 47 5.18 2.56 4.39
C VAL A 47 5.09 1.79 3.07
N HIS A 48 6.14 1.08 2.68
CA HIS A 48 6.17 0.22 1.50
C HIS A 48 5.81 -1.23 1.81
N TYR A 49 5.37 -1.52 3.04
CA TYR A 49 4.92 -2.86 3.42
C TYR A 49 3.75 -3.33 2.56
N GLY A 50 3.90 -4.53 1.99
CA GLY A 50 2.89 -5.18 1.15
C GLY A 50 3.06 -4.92 -0.35
N ASN A 51 2.09 -5.40 -1.12
CA ASN A 51 2.12 -5.28 -2.57
C ASN A 51 1.42 -3.99 -3.03
N PRO A 52 2.11 -3.11 -3.77
CA PRO A 52 1.51 -1.86 -4.22
C PRO A 52 0.37 -2.12 -5.22
N VAL A 53 -0.79 -1.52 -4.96
CA VAL A 53 -1.93 -1.57 -5.88
C VAL A 53 -1.84 -0.40 -6.86
N ALA A 54 -1.95 -0.69 -8.16
CA ALA A 54 -1.93 0.35 -9.19
C ALA A 54 -3.14 1.28 -9.04
N LYS A 55 -2.94 2.60 -9.12
CA LYS A 55 -4.00 3.62 -8.95
C LYS A 55 -5.22 3.43 -9.86
N ARG A 56 -5.04 2.80 -11.02
CA ARG A 56 -6.11 2.49 -11.97
C ARG A 56 -7.11 1.45 -11.42
N LEU A 57 -6.65 0.57 -10.54
CA LEU A 57 -7.45 -0.51 -9.93
C LEU A 57 -8.22 -0.03 -8.70
N ILE A 58 -7.91 1.16 -8.19
CA ILE A 58 -8.69 1.77 -7.11
C ILE A 58 -10.04 2.18 -7.70
N PRO A 59 -11.18 1.75 -7.13
CA PRO A 59 -12.50 2.18 -7.59
C PRO A 59 -12.64 3.71 -7.56
N SER A 60 -13.40 4.28 -8.50
CA SER A 60 -13.55 5.74 -8.63
C SER A 60 -14.13 6.42 -7.40
N GLU A 61 -15.03 5.74 -6.69
CA GLU A 61 -15.66 6.20 -5.45
C GLU A 61 -14.64 6.54 -4.36
N TYR A 62 -13.52 5.80 -4.34
CA TYR A 62 -12.43 6.04 -3.42
C TYR A 62 -11.43 7.08 -3.94
N LYS A 63 -11.41 7.41 -5.25
CA LYS A 63 -10.45 8.41 -5.79
C LYS A 63 -10.78 9.85 -5.36
N THR A 64 -12.05 10.18 -5.18
CA THR A 64 -12.52 11.52 -4.81
C THR A 64 -12.66 11.70 -3.29
N LYS A 65 -13.07 10.66 -2.56
CA LYS A 65 -13.16 10.69 -1.08
C LYS A 65 -11.79 10.56 -0.39
N SER A 66 -10.82 9.89 -1.00
CA SER A 66 -9.49 9.65 -0.40
C SER A 66 -8.48 10.77 -0.73
N ALA A 67 -8.77 12.00 -0.34
CA ALA A 67 -7.76 13.08 -0.34
C ALA A 67 -6.54 12.79 0.59
N VAL A 68 -6.46 11.62 1.23
CA VAL A 68 -5.44 11.30 2.25
C VAL A 68 -4.46 10.17 1.87
N LEU A 69 -4.70 9.35 0.84
CA LEU A 69 -3.74 8.29 0.47
C LEU A 69 -2.86 8.70 -0.72
N ARG A 70 -1.78 9.41 -0.40
CA ARG A 70 -0.64 9.65 -1.30
C ARG A 70 0.10 8.32 -1.55
N ILE A 71 -0.50 7.43 -2.34
CA ILE A 71 0.17 6.24 -2.86
C ILE A 71 1.18 6.71 -3.91
N ARG A 72 2.44 6.86 -3.49
CA ARG A 72 3.55 7.15 -4.41
C ARG A 72 3.86 5.86 -5.17
N SER A 73 3.43 5.80 -6.43
CA SER A 73 4.02 4.87 -7.40
C SER A 73 5.48 5.30 -7.60
N MET A 74 6.44 4.50 -7.14
CA MET A 74 7.82 4.62 -7.59
C MET A 74 7.85 4.13 -9.03
N LYS A 75 7.82 5.06 -9.98
CA LYS A 75 8.26 4.78 -11.35
C LYS A 75 9.77 4.51 -11.25
N THR A 76 10.17 3.26 -11.21
CA THR A 76 11.55 2.88 -11.54
C THR A 76 11.71 3.08 -13.05
N HIS A 77 12.05 4.30 -13.46
CA HIS A 77 12.74 4.48 -14.73
C HIS A 77 14.22 4.28 -14.44
N SER A 78 14.64 3.02 -14.31
CA SER A 78 16.04 2.66 -14.44
C SER A 78 16.43 2.98 -15.88
N ARG A 79 17.04 4.14 -16.04
CA ARG A 79 17.63 4.63 -17.29
C ARG A 79 18.87 3.79 -17.58
N VAL A 80 18.70 2.61 -18.17
CA VAL A 80 19.83 1.86 -18.72
C VAL A 80 19.90 2.20 -20.21
N LYS A 81 20.78 3.12 -20.58
CA LYS A 81 21.17 3.27 -21.99
C LYS A 81 21.95 2.01 -22.38
N PRO A 82 21.57 1.27 -23.43
CA PRO A 82 22.46 0.25 -23.98
C PRO A 82 23.62 0.98 -24.68
N GLN A 83 24.80 0.93 -24.08
CA GLN A 83 26.07 1.17 -24.77
C GLN A 83 26.29 0.01 -25.74
N GLY A 84 25.75 0.14 -26.95
CA GLY A 84 26.05 -0.77 -28.05
C GLY A 84 27.43 -0.44 -28.62
N LYS A 85 28.48 -1.13 -28.16
CA LYS A 85 29.68 -1.35 -28.98
C LYS A 85 29.39 -2.47 -29.97
N LYS A 86 29.35 -2.16 -31.27
CA LYS A 86 29.76 -3.05 -32.37
C LYS A 86 30.32 -2.18 -33.49
N GLY A 87 31.60 -2.40 -33.82
CA GLY A 87 32.24 -1.76 -34.97
C GLY A 87 31.76 -2.36 -36.30
N SER A 88 32.04 -1.66 -37.40
CA SER A 88 32.29 -2.25 -38.72
C SER A 88 32.86 -1.18 -39.66
N LEU A 89 33.83 -1.61 -40.46
CA LEU A 89 34.51 -0.94 -41.56
C LEU A 89 33.58 -0.43 -42.68
N PHE A 90 34.21 0.32 -43.62
CA PHE A 90 33.76 0.82 -44.95
C PHE A 90 33.04 2.18 -44.89
N GLY A 91 33.37 3.20 -45.68
CA GLY A 91 34.26 3.38 -46.82
C GLY A 91 33.91 4.71 -47.50
N LEU A 92 34.80 5.14 -48.42
CA LEU A 92 34.83 6.38 -49.22
C LEU A 92 35.54 7.57 -48.56
#